data_AF-A0A182KD97-F1
#
_entry.id   AF-A0A182KD97-F1
#
_cell.length_a   1.000
_cell.length_b   1.000
_cell.length_c   1.000
_cell.angle_alpha   90.00
_cell.angle_beta   90.00
_cell.angle_gamma   90.00
#
_symmetry.space_group_name_H-M   'P 1'
#
loop_
_entity.id
_entity.type
_entity.pdbx_description
1 polymer ?
#
loop_
_entity_poly.entity_id
_entity_poly.type
_entity_poly.pdbx_seq_one_letter_code
_entity_poly.pdbx_strand_id
1 'polypeptide(L)' 'MYACPFSSGYRSYYLTLVASDSLNENETIIVINVKDVNDMPPSFPQQVYERTMDEELAVPFPIMQVVFFSTYNSGGAG' A
#
# COMPACT_ATOMS: atom_id res chain seq x y z
N MET A 1 -9.89 4.06 11.26
CA MET A 1 -8.89 3.21 11.95
C MET A 1 -8.17 2.39 10.89
N TYR A 2 -6.89 2.47 10.60
CA TYR A 2 -5.89 3.55 10.60
C TYR A 2 -5.12 3.33 9.30
N ALA A 3 -5.15 4.28 8.38
CA ALA A 3 -4.12 4.37 7.36
C ALA A 3 -2.96 5.15 7.99
N CYS A 4 -1.73 4.65 7.91
CA CYS A 4 -0.55 5.42 8.31
C CYS A 4 -0.26 6.47 7.21
N PRO A 5 -0.50 7.78 7.45
CA PRO A 5 -0.49 8.78 6.37
C PRO A 5 0.92 9.24 5.93
N PHE A 6 2.00 8.56 6.36
CA PHE A 6 3.38 9.04 6.22
C PHE A 6 4.40 8.04 5.63
N SER A 7 4.00 6.91 5.02
CA SER A 7 4.97 6.08 4.28
C SER A 7 5.23 6.67 2.89
N SER A 8 5.77 7.90 2.84
CA SER A 8 6.22 8.54 1.61
C SER A 8 7.58 7.99 1.19
N GLY A 9 7.65 6.68 0.92
CA GLY A 9 8.81 6.03 0.32
C GLY A 9 9.51 5.03 1.24
N TYR A 10 10.12 4.05 0.57
CA TYR A 10 11.03 3.06 1.14
C TYR A 10 11.99 3.70 2.14
N ARG A 11 11.95 3.25 3.40
CA ARG A 11 12.84 3.76 4.45
C ARG A 11 13.97 2.77 4.67
N SER A 12 15.21 3.26 4.56
CA SER A 12 16.41 2.51 4.91
C SER A 12 17.17 3.25 6.00
N TYR A 13 17.57 2.52 7.04
CA TYR A 13 18.37 3.03 8.15
C TYR A 13 19.74 2.35 8.15
N TYR A 14 20.78 3.14 8.40
CA TYR A 14 22.16 2.69 8.47
C TYR A 14 22.63 2.89 9.90
N LEU A 15 22.98 1.80 10.58
CA LEU A 15 23.49 1.82 11.94
C LEU A 15 24.95 1.35 11.92
N THR A 16 25.84 2.14 12.51
CA THR A 16 27.21 1.70 12.80
C THR A 16 27.20 0.93 14.11
N LEU A 17 27.55 -0.35 14.05
CA LEU A 17 27.76 -1.21 15.20
C LEU A 17 29.25 -1.25 15.52
N VAL A 18 29.62 -0.90 16.75
CA VAL A 18 31.00 -1.00 17.24
C VAL A 18 31.07 -2.13 18.28
N ALA A 19 32.00 -3.05 18.08
CA ALA A 19 32.36 -4.06 19.07
C ALA A 19 33.73 -3.69 19.67
N SER A 20 33.82 -3.65 21.00
CA SER A 20 35.02 -3.28 21.74
C SER A 20 35.29 -4.30 22.85
N ASP A 21 36.53 -4.76 22.98
CA ASP A 21 36.98 -5.65 24.07
C ASP A 21 37.85 -4.91 25.12
N SER A 22 37.82 -3.57 25.11
CA SER A 22 38.66 -2.65 25.89
C SER A 22 40.09 -2.45 25.37
N LEU A 23 40.60 -3.30 24.48
CA LEU A 23 41.92 -3.16 23.85
C LEU A 23 41.83 -2.92 22.34
N ASN A 24 40.85 -3.55 21.70
CA ASN A 24 40.60 -3.51 20.28
C ASN A 24 39.15 -3.08 20.02
N GLU A 25 38.96 -2.35 18.92
CA GLU A 25 37.64 -1.97 18.42
C GLU A 25 37.50 -2.36 16.96
N ASN A 26 36.30 -2.77 16.57
CA ASN A 26 35.96 -3.01 15.18
C ASN A 26 34.53 -2.54 14.92
N GLU A 27 34.26 -2.05 13.71
CA GLU A 27 32.95 -1.54 13.32
C GLU A 27 32.37 -2.26 12.11
N THR A 28 31.04 -2.29 12.03
CA THR A 28 30.30 -2.79 10.88
C THR A 28 29.02 -1.99 10.67
N ILE A 29 28.46 -2.04 9.47
CA ILE A 29 27.25 -1.31 9.11
C ILE A 29 26.08 -2.30 9.04
N ILE A 30 25.05 -2.03 9.82
CA ILE A 30 23.75 -2.71 9.74
C ILE A 30 22.84 -1.86 8.84
N VAL A 31 22.32 -2.49 7.79
CA VAL A 31 21.32 -1.87 6.90
C VAL A 31 19.94 -2.43 7.23
N ILE A 32 19.04 -1.58 7.71
CA ILE A 32 17.65 -1.94 8.02
C ILE A 32 16.77 -1.38 6.92
N ASN A 33 16.09 -2.27 6.19
CA ASN A 33 15.13 -1.90 5.16
C ASN A 33 13.71 -2.11 5.68
N VAL A 34 12.92 -1.05 5.70
CA VAL A 34 11.50 -1.12 6.05
C VAL A 34 10.73 -1.54 4.80
N LYS A 35 10.14 -2.74 4.86
CA LYS A 35 9.24 -3.22 3.82
C LYS A 35 7.91 -2.49 3.93
N ASP A 36 7.53 -1.81 2.86
CA ASP A 36 6.19 -1.29 2.71
C ASP A 36 5.25 -2.45 2.38
N VAL A 37 4.29 -2.70 3.27
CA VAL A 37 3.29 -3.75 3.11
C VAL A 37 1.96 -3.05 2.96
N ASN A 38 1.22 -3.36 1.89
CA ASN A 38 -0.07 -2.72 1.66
C ASN A 38 -1.06 -3.01 2.80
N ASP A 39 -1.21 -2.01 3.65
CA ASP A 39 -2.11 -1.91 4.79
C ASP A 39 -3.29 -0.96 4.48
N MET A 40 -3.43 -0.53 3.22
CA MET A 40 -4.57 0.25 2.74
C MET A 40 -5.64 -0.66 2.12
N PRO A 41 -6.84 -0.77 2.72
CA PRO A 41 -7.92 -1.56 2.15
C PRO A 41 -8.42 -0.92 0.85
N PRO A 42 -8.96 -1.72 -0.10
CA PRO A 42 -9.62 -1.16 -1.27
C PRO A 42 -10.81 -0.29 -0.83
N SER A 43 -10.93 0.89 -1.43
CA SER A 43 -12.03 1.81 -1.16
C SER A 43 -12.99 1.86 -2.35
N PHE A 44 -14.28 1.72 -2.06
CA PHE A 44 -15.33 2.06 -3.03
C PHE A 44 -15.51 3.59 -3.03
N PRO A 45 -15.52 4.23 -4.20
CA PRO A 45 -15.75 5.68 -4.28
C PRO A 45 -17.15 6.11 -3.83
N GLN A 46 -18.12 5.20 -3.80
CA GLN A 46 -19.49 5.48 -3.38
C GLN A 46 -19.91 4.53 -2.27
N GLN A 47 -20.65 5.06 -1.29
CA GLN A 47 -21.23 4.24 -0.22
C GLN A 47 -22.43 3.43 -0.72
N VAL A 48 -23.14 3.94 -1.72
CA VAL A 48 -24.31 3.30 -2.33
C VAL A 48 -24.18 3.42 -3.84
N TYR A 49 -24.43 2.32 -4.55
CA TYR A 49 -24.51 2.28 -6.00
C TYR A 49 -25.95 1.93 -6.40
N GLU A 50 -26.63 2.83 -7.10
CA GLU A 50 -28.01 2.65 -7.53
C GLU A 50 -28.11 2.71 -9.05
N ARG A 51 -29.02 1.91 -9.62
CA ARG A 51 -29.37 1.98 -11.05
C ARG A 51 -30.87 1.72 -11.21
N THR A 52 -31.49 2.53 -12.06
CA THR A 52 -32.87 2.30 -12.55
C THR A 52 -32.82 1.55 -13.88
N MET A 53 -33.72 0.59 -14.06
CA MET A 53 -33.83 -0.23 -15.27
C MET A 53 -35.28 -0.33 -15.72
N ASP A 54 -35.46 -0.48 -17.04
CA ASP A 54 -36.76 -0.77 -17.64
C ASP A 54 -37.06 -2.27 -17.54
N GLU A 55 -38.33 -2.61 -17.30
CA GLU A 55 -38.79 -4.00 -17.21
C GLU A 55 -38.80 -4.71 -18.57
N GLU A 56 -38.85 -3.95 -19.67
CA GLU A 56 -38.90 -4.49 -21.04
C GLU A 56 -37.50 -4.88 -21.60
N LEU A 57 -36.44 -4.82 -20.80
CA LEU A 57 -35.09 -5.14 -21.25
C LEU A 57 -34.91 -6.63 -21.57
N ALA A 58 -34.54 -6.91 -22.82
CA ALA A 58 -34.22 -8.25 -23.29
C ALA A 58 -32.96 -8.83 -22.59
N VAL A 59 -33.04 -10.11 -22.20
CA VAL A 59 -32.00 -10.82 -21.42
C VAL A 59 -31.05 -11.64 -22.31
N PRO A 60 -29.76 -11.80 -21.93
CA PRO A 60 -29.11 -11.26 -20.72
C PRO A 60 -28.48 -9.87 -20.93
N PHE A 61 -28.59 -9.00 -19.91
CA PHE A 61 -28.01 -7.65 -19.92
C PHE A 61 -27.20 -7.36 -18.63
N PRO A 62 -25.98 -6.80 -18.71
CA PRO A 62 -25.18 -6.45 -17.55
C PRO A 62 -25.76 -5.24 -16.79
N ILE A 63 -26.08 -5.44 -15.50
CA ILE A 63 -26.79 -4.47 -14.65
C ILE A 63 -25.88 -3.40 -14.07
N MET A 64 -24.66 -3.73 -13.64
CA MET A 64 -23.74 -2.71 -13.14
C MET A 64 -22.33 -3.27 -13.10
N GLN A 65 -21.34 -2.42 -13.36
CA GLN A 65 -19.94 -2.71 -13.08
C GLN A 65 -19.46 -1.71 -12.04
N VAL A 66 -18.97 -2.22 -10.90
CA VAL A 66 -18.41 -1.40 -9.83
C VAL A 66 -16.90 -1.61 -9.79
N VAL A 67 -16.17 -0.51 -9.77
CA VAL A 67 -14.72 -0.52 -9.57
C VAL A 67 -14.38 0.02 -8.18
N PHE A 68 -13.42 -0.62 -7.54
CA PHE A 68 -12.78 -0.13 -6.33
C PHE A 68 -11.33 0.19 -6.65
N PHE A 69 -10.75 1.12 -5.89
CA PHE A 69 -9.34 1.47 -6.01
C PHE A 69 -8.63 1.06 -4.73
N SER A 70 -7.52 0.35 -4.84
CA SER A 70 -6.53 0.31 -3.76
C SER A 70 -5.56 1.47 -3.98
N THR A 71 -5.29 2.25 -2.95
CA THR A 71 -4.34 3.39 -3.01
C THR A 71 -2.87 2.94 -3.04
N TYR A 72 -2.59 1.66 -3.26
CA TYR A 72 -1.23 1.15 -3.45
C TYR A 72 -0.73 1.47 -4.87
N ASN A 73 -0.27 2.70 -5.09
CA ASN A 73 0.48 3.05 -6.30
C ASN A 73 1.94 2.61 -6.15
N SER A 74 2.24 1.36 -6.46
CA SER A 74 3.61 0.95 -6.78
C SER A 74 3.76 0.81 -8.30
N GLY A 75 3.98 1.92 -8.99
CA GLY A 75 4.24 1.88 -10.44
C GLY A 75 3.93 3.19 -11.13
N GLY A 76 4.77 4.19 -10.91
CA GLY A 76 4.91 5.26 -11.89
C GLY A 76 5.29 4.66 -13.24
N ALA A 77 4.71 5.25 -14.29
CA ALA A 77 4.92 4.95 -15.69
C ALA A 77 6.35 4.52 -16.06
N GLY A 78 6.43 3.39 -16.77
CA GLY A 78 7.31 3.27 -17.93
C GLY A 78 6.47 3.50 -19.18
#